data_AF-A0A8J4T0Y4-F1
#
_entry.id   AF-A0A8J4T0Y4-F1
#
_cell.length_a   1.000
_cell.length_b   1.000
_cell.length_c   1.000
_cell.angle_alpha   90.00
_cell.angle_beta   90.00
_cell.angle_gamma   90.00
#
_symmetry.space_group_name_H-M   'P 1'
#
loop_
_entity.id
_entity.type
_entity.pdbx_description
1 polymer ?
#
loop_
_entity_poly.entity_id
_entity_poly.type
_entity_poly.pdbx_seq_one_letter_code
_entity_poly.pdbx_strand_id
1 'polypeptide(L)'
;MLEEVSRAHLKPHQGVEILRSHLIPRLIHLLTLGVVHQKTLNNVDSKVTAALRKLIRLPADTSKALFHSGIDAGCLGILHLLSHIPLDRKARLGRHFPTTNGLLHWFSREPPSQPFFLLALRTRTIGGDIITNRQEAAAAWCKSLWNTLDGTGLCNLPTVSQAHNWLRHPVY
;
A
#
# COMPACT_ATOMS: atom_id res chain seq x y z
N MET A 1 -2.73 -13.87 13.01
CA MET A 1 -3.38 -13.56 11.71
C MET A 1 -2.48 -13.74 10.48
N LEU A 2 -1.40 -12.97 10.25
CA LEU A 2 -0.54 -13.20 9.06
C LEU A 2 0.09 -14.60 9.07
N GLU A 3 0.53 -15.06 10.24
CA GLU A 3 1.06 -16.43 10.41
C GLU A 3 -0.02 -17.50 10.25
N GLU A 4 -1.26 -17.22 10.64
CA GLU A 4 -2.39 -18.16 10.46
C GLU A 4 -2.69 -18.35 8.97
N VAL A 5 -2.75 -17.25 8.20
CA VAL A 5 -2.93 -17.30 6.73
C VAL A 5 -1.74 -18.01 6.07
N SER A 6 -0.52 -17.78 6.55
CA SER A 6 0.67 -18.45 6.02
C SER A 6 0.78 -19.93 6.39
N ARG A 7 0.14 -20.39 7.47
CA ARG A 7 0.13 -21.79 7.92
C ARG A 7 -1.07 -22.57 7.39
N ALA A 8 -2.15 -21.89 7.04
CA ALA A 8 -3.31 -22.52 6.46
C ALA A 8 -2.97 -23.15 5.10
N HIS A 9 -3.49 -24.35 4.84
CA HIS A 9 -3.38 -25.02 3.53
C HIS A 9 -4.32 -24.34 2.53
N LEU A 10 -3.96 -23.15 2.08
CA LEU A 10 -4.71 -22.36 1.10
C LEU A 10 -4.04 -22.45 -0.27
N LYS A 11 -4.85 -22.38 -1.34
CA LYS A 11 -4.29 -22.19 -2.67
C LYS A 11 -3.65 -20.79 -2.75
N PRO A 12 -2.52 -20.60 -3.47
CA PRO A 12 -1.82 -19.32 -3.49
C PRO A 12 -2.72 -18.12 -3.88
N HIS A 13 -3.61 -18.31 -4.84
CA HIS A 13 -4.56 -17.26 -5.24
C HIS A 13 -5.54 -16.90 -4.11
N GLN A 14 -6.04 -17.87 -3.35
CA GLN A 14 -6.95 -17.64 -2.21
C GLN A 14 -6.23 -16.86 -1.11
N GLY A 15 -4.97 -17.19 -0.82
CA GLY A 15 -4.17 -16.49 0.19
C GLY A 15 -3.90 -15.03 -0.18
N VAL A 16 -3.58 -14.75 -1.45
CA VAL A 16 -3.43 -13.38 -1.96
C VAL A 16 -4.74 -12.61 -1.86
N GLU A 17 -5.86 -13.22 -2.25
CA GLU A 17 -7.17 -12.58 -2.19
C GLU A 17 -7.55 -12.21 -0.76
N ILE A 18 -7.37 -13.10 0.21
CA ILE A 18 -7.63 -12.85 1.64
C ILE A 18 -6.74 -11.72 2.16
N LEU A 19 -5.45 -11.71 1.79
CA LEU A 19 -4.53 -10.65 2.19
C LEU A 19 -4.98 -9.29 1.64
N ARG A 20 -5.32 -9.23 0.36
CA ARG A 20 -5.73 -8.00 -0.35
C ARG A 20 -7.06 -7.46 0.16
N SER A 21 -8.06 -8.32 0.31
CA SER A 21 -9.44 -7.91 0.59
C SER A 21 -9.75 -7.75 2.09
N HIS A 22 -9.08 -8.49 2.97
CA HIS A 22 -9.41 -8.52 4.40
C HIS A 22 -8.28 -7.97 5.28
N LEU A 23 -7.07 -8.52 5.14
CA LEU A 23 -5.98 -8.23 6.07
C LEU A 23 -5.41 -6.81 5.89
N ILE A 24 -5.12 -6.42 4.64
CA ILE A 24 -4.57 -5.10 4.31
C ILE A 24 -5.54 -3.96 4.66
N PRO A 25 -6.83 -3.98 4.28
CA PRO A 25 -7.78 -2.94 4.67
C PRO A 25 -7.92 -2.77 6.18
N ARG A 26 -7.92 -3.88 6.94
CA ARG A 26 -7.96 -3.85 8.41
C ARG A 26 -6.72 -3.18 8.99
N LEU A 27 -5.53 -3.48 8.46
CA LEU A 27 -4.29 -2.82 8.86
C LEU A 27 -4.31 -1.32 8.52
N ILE A 28 -4.76 -0.94 7.33
CA ILE A 28 -4.84 0.47 6.92
C ILE A 28 -5.74 1.24 7.89
N HIS A 29 -6.91 0.70 8.23
CA HIS A 29 -7.81 1.34 9.18
C HIS A 29 -7.15 1.58 10.54
N LEU A 30 -6.52 0.55 11.12
CA LEU A 30 -5.84 0.68 12.42
C LEU A 30 -4.66 1.66 12.38
N LEU A 31 -3.85 1.58 11.33
CA LEU A 31 -2.62 2.37 11.21
C LEU A 31 -2.89 3.83 10.84
N THR A 32 -3.99 4.12 10.14
CA THR A 32 -4.39 5.50 9.82
C THR A 32 -4.90 6.26 11.05
N LEU A 33 -5.55 5.57 11.99
CA LEU A 33 -6.04 6.15 13.24
C LEU A 33 -4.94 6.31 14.30
N GLY A 34 -3.99 5.37 14.37
CA GLY A 34 -2.91 5.40 15.36
C GLY A 34 -1.71 6.31 14.99
N VAL A 35 -0.91 6.66 16.00
CA VAL A 35 0.41 7.29 15.80
C VAL A 35 1.43 6.18 15.55
N VAL A 36 1.78 6.00 14.27
CA VAL A 36 2.72 4.93 13.85
C VAL A 36 3.91 5.54 13.15
N HIS A 37 5.12 5.18 13.60
CA HIS A 37 6.38 5.59 13.01
C HIS A 37 6.68 4.88 11.69
N GLN A 38 7.47 5.54 10.85
CA GLN A 38 7.87 5.03 9.54
C GLN A 38 8.57 3.67 9.62
N LYS A 39 9.44 3.46 10.62
CA LYS A 39 10.15 2.19 10.80
C LYS A 39 9.18 1.03 11.03
N THR A 40 8.13 1.26 11.81
CA THR A 40 7.07 0.28 12.06
C THR A 40 6.30 -0.04 10.79
N LEU A 41 5.92 0.97 10.00
CA LEU A 41 5.24 0.76 8.71
C LEU A 41 6.10 -0.06 7.74
N ASN A 42 7.38 0.29 7.60
CA ASN A 42 8.30 -0.44 6.75
C ASN A 42 8.50 -1.90 7.20
N ASN A 43 8.53 -2.14 8.51
CA ASN A 43 8.61 -3.49 9.07
C ASN A 43 7.35 -4.30 8.77
N VAL A 44 6.16 -3.70 8.86
CA VAL A 44 4.90 -4.37 8.50
C VAL A 44 4.87 -4.67 7.00
N ASP A 45 5.21 -3.71 6.14
CA ASP A 45 5.30 -3.92 4.69
C ASP A 45 6.29 -5.04 4.33
N SER A 46 7.44 -5.08 5.00
CA SER A 46 8.46 -6.12 4.80
C SER A 46 7.96 -7.50 5.24
N LYS A 47 7.21 -7.59 6.35
CA LYS A 47 6.60 -8.86 6.80
C LYS A 47 5.50 -9.33 5.84
N VAL A 48 4.65 -8.42 5.35
CA VAL A 48 3.59 -8.74 4.39
C VAL A 48 4.19 -9.26 3.09
N THR A 49 5.18 -8.56 2.53
CA THR A 49 5.86 -9.00 1.30
C THR A 49 6.62 -10.32 1.48
N ALA A 50 7.25 -10.56 2.65
CA ALA A 50 7.88 -11.85 2.94
C ALA A 50 6.86 -13.00 3.01
N ALA A 51 5.71 -12.79 3.65
CA ALA A 51 4.64 -13.78 3.71
C ALA A 51 4.07 -14.09 2.32
N LEU A 52 3.88 -13.06 1.49
CA LEU A 52 3.43 -13.22 0.10
C LEU A 52 4.43 -13.97 -0.76
N ARG A 53 5.74 -13.67 -0.63
CA ARG A 53 6.79 -14.43 -1.32
C ARG A 53 6.71 -15.91 -0.98
N LYS A 54 6.57 -16.23 0.32
CA LYS A 54 6.45 -17.62 0.77
C LYS A 54 5.19 -18.31 0.23
N LEU A 55 4.07 -17.59 0.19
CA LEU A 55 2.76 -18.12 -0.23
C LEU A 55 2.70 -18.40 -1.73
N ILE A 56 3.30 -17.53 -2.55
CA ILE A 56 3.33 -17.66 -4.02
C ILE A 56 4.59 -18.41 -4.50
N ARG A 57 5.54 -18.70 -3.60
CA ARG A 57 6.86 -19.28 -3.90
C ARG A 57 7.69 -18.42 -4.87
N LEU A 58 7.67 -17.11 -4.66
CA LEU A 58 8.49 -16.17 -5.42
C LEU A 58 9.95 -16.17 -4.94
N PRO A 59 10.92 -15.99 -5.86
CA PRO A 59 12.33 -15.78 -5.51
C PRO A 59 12.56 -14.60 -4.56
N ALA A 60 13.69 -14.62 -3.85
CA ALA A 60 14.09 -13.51 -2.99
C ALA A 60 14.38 -12.22 -3.79
N ASP A 61 14.89 -12.37 -5.02
CA ASP A 61 15.31 -11.28 -5.90
C ASP A 61 14.15 -10.54 -6.57
N THR A 62 12.90 -10.97 -6.35
CA THR A 62 11.73 -10.29 -6.92
C THR A 62 11.61 -8.86 -6.38
N SER A 63 11.56 -7.91 -7.31
CA SER A 63 11.40 -6.47 -7.03
C SER A 63 10.19 -6.19 -6.15
N LYS A 64 10.35 -5.27 -5.19
CA LYS A 64 9.23 -4.77 -4.37
C LYS A 64 8.14 -4.10 -5.22
N ALA A 65 8.52 -3.52 -6.35
CA ALA A 65 7.59 -2.84 -7.24
C ALA A 65 6.52 -3.80 -7.77
N LEU A 66 6.85 -5.07 -8.02
CA LEU A 66 5.91 -6.09 -8.51
C LEU A 66 4.76 -6.36 -7.53
N PHE A 67 5.00 -6.23 -6.22
CA PHE A 67 3.94 -6.39 -5.23
C PHE A 67 3.02 -5.18 -5.20
N HIS A 68 3.58 -3.97 -5.34
CA HIS A 68 2.90 -2.71 -5.04
C HIS A 68 2.29 -2.00 -6.25
N SER A 69 2.75 -2.30 -7.45
CA SER A 69 2.14 -1.82 -8.69
C SER A 69 0.73 -2.40 -8.87
N GLY A 70 -0.11 -1.66 -9.60
CA GLY A 70 -1.49 -2.02 -9.84
C GLY A 70 -1.64 -3.32 -10.64
N ILE A 71 -2.82 -3.94 -10.51
CA ILE A 71 -3.18 -5.16 -11.26
C ILE A 71 -3.17 -4.91 -12.77
N ASP A 72 -3.46 -3.68 -13.17
CA ASP A 72 -3.54 -3.21 -14.54
C ASP A 72 -2.17 -3.28 -15.23
N ALA A 73 -1.09 -3.17 -14.44
CA ALA A 73 0.29 -3.37 -14.88
C ALA A 73 0.72 -4.85 -14.82
N GLY A 74 -0.20 -5.80 -14.64
CA GLY A 74 0.07 -7.24 -14.55
C GLY A 74 0.64 -7.70 -13.21
N CYS A 75 0.42 -6.92 -12.15
CA CYS A 75 1.05 -7.12 -10.84
C CYS A 75 0.04 -7.46 -9.73
N LEU A 76 0.51 -7.60 -8.48
CA LEU A 76 -0.34 -8.10 -7.38
C LEU A 76 -1.27 -7.04 -6.77
N GLY A 77 -1.01 -5.74 -6.97
CA GLY A 77 -1.89 -4.67 -6.50
C GLY A 77 -1.97 -4.51 -4.98
N ILE A 78 -0.92 -4.88 -4.25
CA ILE A 78 -0.89 -4.78 -2.78
C ILE A 78 -0.48 -3.38 -2.37
N LEU A 79 -1.32 -2.72 -1.58
CA LEU A 79 -1.03 -1.37 -1.12
C LEU A 79 0.23 -1.31 -0.25
N HIS A 80 1.14 -0.41 -0.59
CA HIS A 80 2.31 -0.13 0.25
C HIS A 80 1.93 0.80 1.40
N LEU A 81 1.95 0.30 2.63
CA LEU A 81 1.43 0.99 3.80
C LEU A 81 2.21 2.28 4.09
N LEU A 82 3.54 2.25 3.96
CA LEU A 82 4.39 3.40 4.24
C LEU A 82 4.14 4.59 3.31
N SER A 83 3.84 4.36 2.03
CA SER A 83 3.49 5.43 1.10
C SER A 83 2.05 5.90 1.28
N HIS A 84 1.16 5.00 1.70
CA HIS A 84 -0.27 5.23 1.60
C HIS A 84 -0.88 5.84 2.87
N ILE A 85 -0.46 5.37 4.05
CA ILE A 85 -0.99 5.85 5.34
C ILE A 85 -0.81 7.36 5.55
N PRO A 86 0.36 7.98 5.23
CA PRO A 86 0.51 9.43 5.35
C PRO A 86 -0.48 10.20 4.46
N LEU A 87 -0.72 9.72 3.24
CA LEU A 87 -1.68 10.33 2.31
C LEU A 87 -3.10 10.26 2.85
N ASP A 88 -3.50 9.11 3.39
CA ASP A 88 -4.81 8.93 4.01
C ASP A 88 -4.97 9.81 5.25
N ARG A 89 -3.93 9.91 6.10
CA ARG A 89 -3.96 10.82 7.26
C ARG A 89 -4.10 12.28 6.81
N LYS A 90 -3.33 12.71 5.79
CA LYS A 90 -3.41 14.06 5.23
C LYS A 90 -4.81 14.35 4.68
N ALA A 91 -5.40 13.42 3.93
CA ALA A 91 -6.75 13.55 3.39
C ALA A 91 -7.80 13.64 4.51
N ARG A 92 -7.69 12.81 5.56
CA ARG A 92 -8.59 12.88 6.72
C ARG A 92 -8.46 14.22 7.45
N LEU A 93 -7.24 14.68 7.70
CA LEU A 93 -7.00 15.98 8.31
C LEU A 93 -7.62 17.11 7.50
N GLY A 94 -7.40 17.13 6.18
CA GLY A 94 -7.98 18.12 5.28
C GLY A 94 -9.51 18.15 5.28
N ARG A 95 -10.19 17.04 5.62
CA ARG A 95 -11.65 16.99 5.79
C ARG A 95 -12.12 17.55 7.14
N HIS A 96 -11.33 17.40 8.19
CA HIS A 96 -11.71 17.81 9.55
C HIS A 96 -11.38 19.29 9.84
N PHE A 97 -10.32 19.83 9.25
CA PHE A 97 -9.90 21.22 9.45
C PHE A 97 -10.85 22.32 8.96
N PRO A 98 -11.59 22.19 7.83
CA PRO A 98 -12.54 23.22 7.42
C PRO A 98 -13.83 23.21 8.25
N THR A 99 -14.00 22.27 9.18
CA THR A 99 -15.20 22.20 10.01
C THR A 99 -15.17 23.27 11.10
N THR A 100 -16.32 23.91 11.36
CA THR A 100 -16.52 24.97 12.36
C THR A 100 -16.39 24.50 13.82
N ASN A 101 -15.85 23.30 14.07
CA ASN A 101 -15.77 22.74 15.41
C ASN A 101 -14.55 23.28 16.17
N GLY A 102 -14.79 24.19 17.12
CA GLY A 102 -13.76 24.79 17.95
C GLY A 102 -12.89 23.78 18.71
N LEU A 103 -13.42 22.60 19.04
CA LEU A 103 -12.66 21.54 19.72
C LEU A 103 -11.56 20.95 18.85
N LEU A 104 -11.79 20.82 17.54
CA LEU A 104 -10.77 20.30 16.61
C LEU A 104 -9.63 21.31 16.41
N HIS A 105 -9.96 22.60 16.35
CA HIS A 105 -8.97 23.66 16.31
C HIS A 105 -8.16 23.72 17.61
N TRP A 106 -8.81 23.61 18.77
CA TRP A 106 -8.11 23.53 20.05
C TRP A 106 -7.19 22.31 20.10
N PHE A 107 -7.70 21.12 19.80
CA PHE A 107 -6.92 19.87 19.78
C PHE A 107 -5.72 19.96 18.84
N SER A 108 -5.85 20.65 17.70
CA SER A 108 -4.73 20.82 16.76
C SER A 108 -3.56 21.65 17.30
N ARG A 109 -3.82 22.50 18.31
CA ARG A 109 -2.80 23.33 18.98
C ARG A 109 -2.10 22.60 20.11
N GLU A 110 -2.74 21.57 20.66
CA GLU A 110 -2.23 20.81 21.80
C GLU A 110 -0.95 20.02 21.45
N PRO A 111 0.11 20.06 22.28
CA PRO A 111 1.36 19.34 22.03
C PRO A 111 1.21 17.83 21.75
N PRO A 112 0.32 17.07 22.42
CA PRO A 112 0.15 15.64 22.17
C PRO A 112 -0.33 15.28 20.76
N SER A 113 -0.99 16.21 20.05
CA SER A 113 -1.52 15.94 18.71
C SER A 113 -0.52 16.26 17.60
N GLN A 114 0.51 17.08 17.88
CA GLN A 114 1.54 17.49 16.91
C GLN A 114 2.24 16.33 16.19
N PRO A 115 2.64 15.23 16.86
CA PRO A 115 3.27 14.11 16.19
C PRO A 115 2.39 13.50 15.09
N PHE A 116 1.07 13.48 15.28
CA PHE A 116 0.12 12.99 14.28
C PHE A 116 0.15 13.85 13.02
N PHE A 117 0.14 15.18 13.17
CA PHE A 117 0.23 16.14 12.07
C PHE A 117 1.56 16.04 11.33
N LEU A 118 2.68 16.00 12.05
CA LEU A 118 4.02 15.88 11.46
C LEU A 118 4.17 14.60 10.64
N LEU A 119 3.64 13.48 11.14
CA LEU A 119 3.69 12.21 10.42
C LEU A 119 2.80 12.20 9.16
N ALA A 120 1.68 12.92 9.18
CA ALA A 120 0.76 13.04 8.05
C ALA A 120 1.29 13.97 6.94
N LEU A 121 1.96 15.06 7.31
CA LEU A 121 2.49 16.06 6.38
C LEU A 121 3.85 15.67 5.78
N ARG A 122 4.50 14.63 6.32
CA ARG A 122 5.81 14.19 5.86
C ARG A 122 5.73 13.73 4.40
N THR A 123 6.53 14.37 3.55
CA THR A 123 6.68 13.99 2.14
C THR A 123 7.20 12.57 2.02
N ARG A 124 6.74 11.87 0.98
CA ARG A 124 7.11 10.48 0.70
C ARG A 124 7.65 10.39 -0.70
N THR A 125 8.65 9.53 -0.86
CA THR A 125 9.28 9.25 -2.15
C THR A 125 9.15 7.77 -2.47
N ILE A 126 8.87 7.45 -3.73
CA ILE A 126 8.94 6.09 -4.29
C ILE A 126 9.87 6.20 -5.51
N GLY A 127 10.94 5.39 -5.54
CA GLY A 127 11.86 5.39 -6.68
C GLY A 127 12.53 6.74 -6.97
N GLY A 128 12.55 7.66 -6.01
CA GLY A 128 13.08 9.03 -6.16
C GLY A 128 12.01 10.11 -6.41
N ASP A 129 10.80 9.74 -6.83
CA ASP A 129 9.72 10.70 -7.13
C ASP A 129 8.96 11.08 -5.84
N ILE A 130 8.73 12.37 -5.62
CA ILE A 130 7.93 12.88 -4.49
C ILE A 130 6.45 12.70 -4.78
N ILE A 131 5.71 12.18 -3.80
CA ILE A 131 4.29 11.85 -3.95
C ILE A 131 3.45 12.77 -3.10
N THR A 132 2.40 13.31 -3.72
CA THR A 132 1.39 14.11 -3.04
C THR A 132 0.02 13.45 -3.04
N ASN A 133 -0.27 12.63 -4.07
CA ASN A 133 -1.56 12.01 -4.32
C ASN A 133 -1.50 10.49 -4.40
N ARG A 134 -2.66 9.84 -4.20
CA ARG A 134 -2.78 8.36 -4.32
C ARG A 134 -2.50 7.87 -5.75
N GLN A 135 -2.93 8.65 -6.75
CA GLN A 135 -2.72 8.33 -8.16
C GLN A 135 -1.23 8.44 -8.53
N GLU A 136 -0.56 9.51 -8.08
CA GLU A 136 0.89 9.67 -8.22
C GLU A 136 1.66 8.53 -7.55
N ALA A 137 1.21 8.06 -6.37
CA ALA A 137 1.81 6.91 -5.71
C ALA A 137 1.73 5.64 -6.57
N ALA A 138 0.57 5.39 -7.19
CA ALA A 138 0.37 4.25 -8.07
C ALA A 138 1.23 4.35 -9.35
N ALA A 139 1.29 5.54 -9.95
CA ALA A 139 2.13 5.80 -11.12
C ALA A 139 3.63 5.64 -10.80
N ALA A 140 4.09 6.12 -9.64
CA ALA A 140 5.47 5.99 -9.19
C ALA A 140 5.86 4.52 -8.98
N TRP A 141 4.96 3.69 -8.44
CA TRP A 141 5.19 2.25 -8.35
C TRP A 141 5.27 1.57 -9.72
N CYS A 142 4.43 1.97 -10.68
CA CYS A 142 4.48 1.44 -12.05
C CYS A 142 5.79 1.84 -12.75
N LYS A 143 6.19 3.10 -12.63
CA LYS A 143 7.49 3.59 -13.15
C LYS A 143 8.67 2.85 -12.50
N SER A 144 8.62 2.65 -11.19
CA SER A 144 9.63 1.87 -10.47
C SER A 144 9.69 0.42 -10.94
N LEU A 145 8.57 -0.17 -11.38
CA LEU A 145 8.53 -1.51 -11.95
C LEU A 145 9.15 -1.53 -13.35
N TRP A 146 8.77 -0.61 -14.23
CA TRP A 146 9.29 -0.57 -15.60
C TRP A 146 10.80 -0.33 -15.66
N ASN A 147 11.37 0.30 -14.65
CA ASN A 147 12.82 0.45 -14.50
C ASN A 147 13.53 -0.85 -14.07
N THR A 148 12.81 -1.90 -13.68
CA THR A 148 13.40 -3.21 -13.37
C THR A 148 13.47 -4.09 -14.60
N LEU A 149 14.48 -4.98 -14.66
CA LEU A 149 14.70 -5.88 -15.79
C LEU A 149 13.42 -6.63 -16.19
N ASP A 150 12.74 -7.25 -15.22
CA ASP A 150 11.52 -8.03 -15.41
C ASP A 150 10.30 -7.19 -15.80
N GLY A 151 10.29 -5.90 -15.41
CA GLY A 151 9.15 -5.00 -15.60
C GLY A 151 9.18 -4.21 -16.90
N THR A 152 10.31 -4.14 -17.59
CA THR A 152 10.46 -3.37 -18.85
C THR A 152 9.42 -3.78 -19.90
N GLY A 153 9.19 -5.09 -20.07
CA GLY A 153 8.20 -5.63 -21.02
C GLY A 153 6.74 -5.41 -20.62
N LEU A 154 6.48 -5.02 -19.37
CA LEU A 154 5.13 -4.82 -18.83
C LEU A 154 4.59 -3.40 -19.06
N CYS A 155 5.35 -2.53 -19.74
CA CYS A 155 4.96 -1.14 -19.98
C CYS A 155 3.68 -1.00 -20.80
N ASN A 156 3.42 -1.95 -21.71
CA ASN A 156 2.26 -1.93 -22.61
C ASN A 156 1.01 -2.67 -22.06
N LEU A 157 1.13 -3.36 -20.91
CA LEU A 157 0.03 -4.11 -20.30
C LEU A 157 -1.18 -3.27 -19.89
N PRO A 158 -1.03 -2.03 -19.36
CA PRO A 158 -2.18 -1.20 -19.03
C PRO A 158 -3.10 -0.91 -20.22
N THR A 159 -2.55 -0.91 -21.44
CA THR A 159 -3.30 -0.73 -22.69
C THR A 159 -4.21 -1.92 -22.99
N VAL A 160 -3.87 -3.11 -22.50
CA VAL A 160 -4.59 -4.37 -22.78
C VAL A 160 -5.35 -4.82 -21.53
N SER A 161 -6.55 -4.27 -21.34
CA SER A 161 -7.39 -4.56 -20.15
C SER A 161 -7.72 -6.05 -19.98
N GLN A 162 -7.75 -6.83 -21.05
CA GLN A 162 -8.13 -8.25 -20.98
C GLN A 162 -7.06 -9.14 -20.34
N ALA A 163 -5.77 -8.75 -20.41
CA ALA A 163 -4.66 -9.58 -19.99
C ALA A 163 -4.65 -9.87 -18.46
N HIS A 164 -5.22 -8.98 -17.66
CA HIS A 164 -5.25 -9.07 -16.20
C HIS A 164 -6.64 -9.38 -15.62
N ASN A 165 -7.63 -9.69 -16.47
CA ASN A 165 -9.00 -9.97 -16.02
C ASN A 165 -9.09 -11.22 -15.13
N TRP A 166 -8.26 -12.23 -15.37
CA TRP A 166 -8.21 -13.45 -14.56
C TRP A 166 -7.78 -13.20 -13.10
N LEU A 167 -7.04 -12.12 -12.83
CA LEU A 167 -6.67 -11.68 -11.48
C LEU A 167 -7.77 -10.88 -10.76
N ARG A 168 -8.63 -10.19 -11.53
CA ARG A 168 -9.77 -9.42 -10.98
C ARG A 168 -10.98 -10.32 -10.75
N HIS A 169 -11.21 -11.23 -11.68
CA HIS A 169 -12.34 -12.15 -11.70
C HIS A 169 -11.80 -13.57 -11.92
N PRO A 170 -11.28 -14.23 -10.88
CA PRO A 170 -10.95 -15.65 -10.98
C PRO A 170 -12.26 -16.41 -11.18
N VAL A 171 -12.54 -16.79 -12.42
CA VAL A 171 -13.67 -17.67 -12.75
C VAL A 171 -13.34 -19.04 -12.16
N TYR A 172 -14.23 -19.55 -11.30
CA TYR A 172 -14.17 -20.91 -10.75
C TYR A 172 -14.60 -21.94 -11.78
#